data_AF-A0A495D476-F1
#
_entry.id   AF-A0A495D476-F1
#
_cell.length_a   1.000
_cell.length_b   1.000
_cell.length_c   1.000
_cell.angle_alpha   90.00
_cell.angle_beta   90.00
_cell.angle_gamma   90.00
#
_symmetry.space_group_name_H-M   'P 1'
#
loop_
_entity.id
_entity.type
_entity.pdbx_description
1 polymer ?
#
loop_
_entity_poly.entity_id
_entity_poly.type
_entity_poly.pdbx_seq_one_letter_code
_entity_poly.pdbx_strand_id
1 'polypeptide(L)' 'MSDTETRDVDPKLLEILVCPVTRETLHYDRDAHELISKGAGLAYPVRDGIPIMLPEEARQIED' A
#
# COMPACT_ATOMS: atom_id res chain seq x y z
N MET A 1 12.30 1.56 27.15
CA MET A 1 11.48 2.25 26.13
C MET A 1 10.94 1.14 25.25
N SER A 2 9.73 0.68 25.58
CA SER A 2 9.08 -0.47 24.95
C SER A 2 8.09 0.07 23.94
N ASP A 3 8.59 0.42 22.76
CA ASP A 3 7.72 0.71 21.62
C ASP A 3 7.48 -0.62 20.90
N THR A 4 6.65 -1.44 21.51
CA THR A 4 5.81 -2.39 20.77
C THR A 4 4.72 -1.55 20.12
N GLU A 5 5.10 -0.77 19.12
CA GLU A 5 4.18 0.04 18.33
C GLU A 5 3.66 -0.86 17.22
N THR A 6 2.33 -0.88 17.10
CA THR A 6 1.54 -1.63 16.13
C THR A 6 2.24 -1.72 14.78
N ARG A 7 2.27 -2.91 14.16
CA ARG A 7 2.88 -3.20 12.83
C ARG A 7 2.11 -2.53 11.69
N ASP A 8 1.75 -1.28 11.85
CA ASP A 8 1.15 -0.43 10.83
C ASP A 8 2.28 0.30 10.09
N VAL A 9 2.12 0.43 8.78
CA VAL A 9 3.07 1.20 7.98
C VAL A 9 3.00 2.67 8.41
N ASP A 10 4.15 3.28 8.69
CA ASP A 10 4.22 4.69 9.06
C ASP A 10 3.54 5.54 7.96
N PRO A 11 2.50 6.32 8.29
CA PRO A 11 1.78 7.15 7.32
C PRO A 11 2.69 8.09 6.53
N LYS A 12 3.79 8.57 7.12
CA LYS A 12 4.77 9.43 6.42
C LYS A 12 5.61 8.67 5.40
N LEU A 13 5.87 7.38 5.62
CA LEU A 13 6.51 6.52 4.62
C LEU A 13 5.55 6.24 3.46
N LEU A 14 4.27 6.06 3.76
CA LEU A 14 3.21 5.87 2.76
C LEU A 14 3.05 7.08 1.82
N GLU A 15 3.27 8.30 2.32
CA GLU A 15 3.24 9.53 1.51
C GLU A 15 4.37 9.62 0.47
N ILE A 16 5.48 8.89 0.66
CA ILE A 16 6.61 8.83 -0.29
C ILE A 16 6.41 7.71 -1.32
N LEU A 17 5.59 6.70 -0.99
CA LEU A 17 5.40 5.52 -1.83
C LEU A 17 4.54 5.84 -3.06
N VAL A 18 5.14 5.62 -4.24
CA VAL A 18 4.48 5.76 -5.53
C VAL A 18 4.21 4.40 -6.16
N CYS A 19 3.18 4.33 -7.00
CA CYS A 19 2.85 3.13 -7.76
C CYS A 19 4.01 2.72 -8.68
N PRO A 20 4.44 1.45 -8.71
CA PRO A 20 5.55 0.99 -9.56
C PRO A 20 5.22 1.05 -11.06
N VAL A 21 3.92 1.06 -11.41
CA VAL A 21 3.45 1.08 -12.79
C VAL A 21 3.25 2.51 -13.28
N THR A 22 2.49 3.33 -12.55
CA THR A 22 2.10 4.68 -13.00
C THR A 22 2.99 5.79 -12.45
N ARG A 23 3.77 5.53 -11.40
CA ARG A 23 4.55 6.52 -10.63
C ARG A 23 3.71 7.60 -9.96
N GLU A 24 2.41 7.35 -9.80
CA GLU A 24 1.49 8.23 -9.09
C GLU A 24 1.40 7.85 -7.61
N THR A 25 0.77 8.70 -6.81
CA THR A 25 0.56 8.45 -5.38
C THR A 25 -0.34 7.24 -5.15
N LEU A 26 -0.07 6.53 -4.05
CA LEU A 26 -0.90 5.42 -3.58
C LEU A 26 -1.79 5.89 -2.43
N HIS A 27 -3.00 5.31 -2.35
CA HIS A 27 -3.90 5.51 -1.23
C HIS A 27 -3.84 4.30 -0.31
N TYR A 28 -3.49 4.48 0.96
CA TYR A 28 -3.51 3.39 1.92
C TYR A 28 -4.91 3.20 2.49
N ASP A 29 -5.51 2.06 2.17
CA ASP A 29 -6.72 1.57 2.80
C ASP A 29 -6.33 0.77 4.05
N ARG A 30 -6.59 1.37 5.22
CA ARG A 30 -6.31 0.75 6.52
C ARG A 30 -7.26 -0.41 6.84
N ASP A 31 -8.48 -0.37 6.32
CA ASP A 31 -9.47 -1.40 6.61
C ASP A 31 -9.11 -2.67 5.83
N ALA A 32 -8.72 -2.50 4.56
CA ALA A 32 -8.27 -3.60 3.70
C ALA A 32 -6.79 -3.99 3.90
N HIS A 33 -5.97 -3.14 4.53
CA HIS A 33 -4.51 -3.26 4.57
C HIS A 33 -3.91 -3.34 3.14
N GLU A 34 -4.32 -2.43 2.26
CA GLU A 34 -3.90 -2.39 0.86
C GLU A 34 -3.47 -0.98 0.44
N LEU A 35 -2.54 -0.89 -0.51
CA LEU A 35 -2.19 0.34 -1.22
C LEU A 35 -2.88 0.38 -2.57
N ILE A 36 -3.81 1.30 -2.72
CA ILE A 36 -4.65 1.46 -3.90
C ILE A 36 -4.00 2.44 -4.88
N SER A 37 -3.82 2.00 -6.12
CA SER A 37 -3.46 2.81 -7.27
C SER A 37 -4.66 2.98 -8.20
N LYS A 38 -5.29 4.15 -8.16
CA LYS A 38 -6.44 4.47 -9.03
C LYS A 38 -6.05 4.50 -10.51
N GLY A 39 -4.91 5.12 -10.84
CA GLY A 39 -4.45 5.20 -12.23
C GLY A 39 -4.10 3.84 -12.85
N ALA A 40 -3.73 2.85 -12.02
CA ALA A 40 -3.45 1.49 -12.49
C ALA A 40 -4.67 0.55 -12.39
N GLY A 41 -5.70 0.91 -11.61
CA GLY A 41 -6.79 -0.01 -11.26
C GLY A 41 -6.29 -1.21 -10.44
N LEU A 42 -5.30 -1.00 -9.57
CA LEU A 42 -4.64 -2.05 -8.80
C LEU A 42 -4.60 -1.74 -7.30
N ALA A 43 -4.73 -2.76 -6.46
CA ALA A 43 -4.51 -2.72 -5.03
C ALA A 43 -3.37 -3.66 -4.63
N TYR A 44 -2.34 -3.13 -3.98
CA TYR A 44 -1.16 -3.87 -3.53
C TYR A 44 -1.33 -4.23 -2.04
N PRO A 45 -1.27 -5.51 -1.64
CA PRO A 45 -1.50 -5.90 -0.26
C PRO A 45 -0.33 -5.50 0.65
N VAL A 46 -0.64 -5.18 1.90
CA VAL A 46 0.34 -4.96 2.98
C VAL A 46 0.29 -6.17 3.92
N ARG A 47 1.42 -6.87 4.05
CA ARG A 47 1.54 -8.06 4.91
C ARG A 47 2.60 -7.80 5.97
N ASP A 48 2.25 -7.95 7.25
CA ASP A 48 3.14 -7.67 8.39
C ASP A 48 3.76 -6.26 8.37
N GLY A 49 3.02 -5.26 7.85
CA GLY A 49 3.53 -3.89 7.68
C GLY A 49 4.49 -3.72 6.50
N ILE A 50 4.63 -4.72 5.62
CA ILE A 50 5.45 -4.67 4.42
C ILE A 50 4.54 -4.60 3.18
N PRO A 51 4.59 -3.50 2.41
CA PRO A 51 3.91 -3.40 1.13
C PRO A 51 4.47 -4.39 0.10
N ILE A 52 3.59 -5.20 -0.50
CA ILE A 52 3.95 -6.12 -1.59
C ILE A 52 3.69 -5.42 -2.93
N MET A 53 4.70 -4.72 -3.43
CA MET A 53 4.63 -3.91 -4.66
C MET A 53 4.89 -4.74 -5.94
N LEU A 54 4.38 -5.97 -6.00
CA LEU A 54 4.52 -6.87 -7.15
C LEU A 54 3.22 -6.84 -7.98
N PRO A 55 3.28 -6.58 -9.30
CA PRO A 55 2.07 -6.54 -10.15
C PRO A 55 1.26 -7.85 -10.17
N GLU A 56 1.91 -8.99 -9.96
CA GLU A 56 1.27 -10.32 -9.92
C GLU A 56 0.51 -10.60 -8.61
N GLU A 57 0.92 -9.95 -7.50
CA GLU A 57 0.22 -10.01 -6.21
C GLU A 57 -0.83 -8.90 -6.09
N ALA A 58 -0.84 -7.94 -7.01
CA ALA A 58 -1.78 -6.84 -7.02
C ALA A 58 -3.17 -7.34 -7.43
N ARG A 59 -4.18 -6.99 -6.63
CA ARG A 59 -5.57 -7.27 -6.94
C ARG A 59 -6.09 -6.20 -7.89
N GLN A 60 -6.80 -6.59 -8.95
CA GLN A 60 -7.53 -5.62 -9.76
C GLN A 60 -8.70 -5.04 -8.97
N ILE A 61 -8.83 -3.72 -9.05
CA ILE A 61 -9.98 -3.00 -8.52
C ILE A 61 -10.77 -2.44 -9.69
N GLU A 62 -12.05 -2.77 -9.71
CA GLU A 62 -13.03 -2.11 -10.57
C GLU A 62 -13.51 -0.90 -9.76
N ASP A 63 -13.08 0.30 -10.15
CA ASP A 63 -13.59 1.57 -9.61
C ASP A 63 -15.00 1.85 -10.17
#